data_AF-A0A534WGT2-F1
#
_entry.id   AF-A0A534WGT2-F1
#
_cell.length_a   1.000
_cell.length_b   1.000
_cell.length_c   1.000
_cell.angle_alpha   90.00
_cell.angle_beta   90.00
_cell.angle_gamma   90.00
#
_symmetry.space_group_name_H-M   'P 1'
#
loop_
_entity.id
_entity.type
_entity.pdbx_description
1 polymer ?
#
loop_
_entity_poly.entity_id
_entity_poly.type
_entity_poly.pdbx_seq_one_letter_code
_entity_poly.pdbx_strand_id
1 'polypeptide(L)'
;MMRGIRSWAIAILFLAHLVSVANAQRCTVPLVGFGPVDPADGFPQYYLDANNLGLAQCLDFVCDPALPVPDPNQPVSFPNNFPDEFFYQRAIANMTGPNGETFL
;
A
#
# COMPACT_ATOMS: atom_id res chain seq x y z
N MET A 1 -67.03 12.30 -5.31
CA MET A 1 -66.18 11.17 -5.78
C MET A 1 -64.73 11.66 -5.86
N MET A 2 -64.03 11.79 -4.72
CA MET A 2 -62.64 12.27 -4.63
C MET A 2 -61.84 11.25 -3.81
N ARG A 3 -61.45 10.14 -4.43
CA ARG A 3 -60.67 9.06 -3.79
C ARG A 3 -59.43 8.64 -4.59
N GLY A 4 -59.01 9.42 -5.60
CA GLY A 4 -57.95 9.00 -6.53
C GLY A 4 -56.58 9.66 -6.36
N ILE A 5 -56.46 10.81 -5.70
CA ILE A 5 -55.23 11.63 -5.74
C ILE A 5 -54.31 11.41 -4.52
N ARG A 6 -54.81 10.77 -3.45
CA ARG A 6 -54.06 10.60 -2.19
C ARG A 6 -53.05 9.45 -2.18
N SER A 7 -53.17 8.46 -3.09
CA SER A 7 -52.29 7.29 -3.09
C SER A 7 -50.97 7.49 -3.82
N TRP A 8 -50.87 8.49 -4.70
CA TRP A 8 -49.67 8.70 -5.53
C TRP A 8 -48.63 9.57 -4.82
N ALA A 9 -49.06 10.48 -3.95
CA ALA A 9 -48.15 11.35 -3.19
C ALA A 9 -47.29 10.58 -2.17
N ILE A 10 -47.81 9.50 -1.60
CA ILE A 10 -47.09 8.67 -0.61
C ILE A 10 -46.01 7.80 -1.29
N ALA A 11 -46.28 7.32 -2.50
CA ALA A 11 -45.32 6.51 -3.27
C ALA A 11 -44.09 7.31 -3.72
N ILE A 12 -44.25 8.60 -4.02
CA ILE A 12 -43.14 9.48 -4.46
C ILE A 12 -42.24 9.87 -3.26
N LEU A 13 -42.79 10.06 -2.06
CA LEU A 13 -42.01 10.36 -0.86
C LEU A 13 -41.18 9.17 -0.37
N PHE A 14 -41.63 7.93 -0.56
CA PHE A 14 -40.83 6.74 -0.22
C PHE A 14 -39.66 6.48 -1.20
N LEU A 15 -39.76 6.96 -2.44
CA LEU A 15 -38.70 6.77 -3.45
C LEU A 15 -37.52 7.75 -3.30
N ALA A 16 -37.71 8.86 -2.58
CA ALA A 16 -36.68 9.89 -2.35
C ALA A 16 -35.73 9.57 -1.19
N HIS A 17 -35.97 8.52 -0.40
CA HIS A 17 -35.14 8.15 0.75
C HIS A 17 -34.00 7.15 0.42
N LEU A 18 -33.83 6.77 -0.85
CA LEU A 18 -32.72 5.93 -1.32
C LEU A 18 -31.70 6.72 -2.13
N VAL A 19 -31.50 8.00 -1.82
CA VAL A 19 -30.32 8.73 -2.32
C VAL A 19 -29.13 8.24 -1.51
N SER A 20 -28.50 7.14 -1.96
CA SER A 20 -27.21 6.72 -1.44
C SER A 20 -26.23 7.87 -1.61
N VAL A 21 -25.77 8.42 -0.49
CA VAL A 21 -24.64 9.35 -0.49
C VAL A 21 -23.40 8.52 -0.80
N ALA A 22 -22.98 8.51 -2.07
CA ALA A 22 -21.72 7.90 -2.49
C ALA A 22 -20.58 8.78 -1.98
N ASN A 23 -20.18 8.58 -0.73
CA ASN A 23 -18.91 9.10 -0.23
C ASN A 23 -17.81 8.13 -0.66
N ALA A 24 -16.67 8.64 -1.11
CA ALA A 24 -15.48 7.82 -1.25
C ALA A 24 -15.11 7.29 0.14
N GLN A 25 -15.24 5.98 0.37
CA GLN A 25 -14.77 5.38 1.61
C GLN A 25 -13.24 5.51 1.62
N ARG A 26 -12.70 6.26 2.58
CA ARG A 26 -11.26 6.36 2.79
C ARG A 26 -10.78 5.08 3.45
N CYS A 27 -10.44 4.08 2.65
CA CYS A 27 -9.67 2.93 3.10
C CYS A 27 -8.21 3.38 3.25
N THR A 28 -7.88 4.03 4.38
CA THR A 28 -6.50 4.26 4.76
C THR A 28 -6.07 3.14 5.69
N VAL A 29 -5.02 2.43 5.31
CA VAL A 29 -4.29 1.56 6.23
C VAL A 29 -3.17 2.42 6.82
N PRO A 30 -3.18 2.71 8.12
CA PRO A 30 -2.19 3.60 8.70
C PRO A 30 -0.82 2.94 8.71
N LEU A 31 0.22 3.75 8.46
CA LEU A 31 1.60 3.37 8.72
C LEU A 31 1.79 3.28 10.24
N VAL A 32 2.28 2.15 10.73
CA VAL A 32 2.50 1.92 12.16
C VAL A 32 3.98 1.92 12.53
N GLY A 33 4.89 1.80 11.56
CA GLY A 33 6.32 1.88 11.80
C GLY A 33 7.16 1.91 10.55
N PHE A 34 8.46 2.13 10.75
CA PHE A 34 9.49 2.03 9.73
C PHE A 34 10.80 1.56 10.38
N GLY A 35 11.67 0.95 9.57
CA GLY A 35 12.96 0.45 10.02
C GLY A 35 13.99 1.55 10.29
N PRO A 36 15.20 1.19 10.75
CA PRO A 36 16.31 2.14 10.82
C PRO A 36 16.54 2.82 9.47
N VAL A 37 16.93 4.09 9.52
CA VAL A 37 17.39 4.82 8.33
C VAL A 37 18.79 4.31 7.98
N ASP A 38 18.99 3.88 6.74
CA ASP A 38 20.31 3.46 6.27
C ASP A 38 21.24 4.69 6.18
N PRO A 39 22.42 4.67 6.81
CA PRO A 39 23.35 5.80 6.75
C PRO A 39 23.99 6.00 5.37
N ALA A 40 23.94 4.99 4.48
CA ALA A 40 24.47 5.11 3.13
C ALA A 40 23.54 5.92 2.23
N ASP A 41 22.28 5.52 2.10
CA ASP A 41 21.33 6.12 1.16
C ASP A 41 20.35 7.12 1.80
N GLY A 42 20.21 7.11 3.14
CA GLY A 42 19.35 8.03 3.87
C GLY A 42 17.87 7.65 3.90
N PHE A 43 17.51 6.44 3.45
CA PHE A 43 16.14 5.96 3.41
C PHE A 43 15.86 4.89 4.49
N PRO A 44 14.62 4.77 5.01
CA PRO A 44 14.26 3.68 5.91
C PRO A 44 14.46 2.29 5.29
N GLN A 45 14.93 1.31 6.04
CA GLN A 45 15.07 -0.05 5.50
C GLN A 45 13.71 -0.70 5.14
N TYR A 46 12.66 -0.34 5.87
CA TYR A 46 11.31 -0.83 5.61
C TYR A 46 10.23 0.14 6.09
N TYR A 47 9.02 -0.03 5.60
CA TYR A 47 7.77 0.53 6.13
C TYR A 47 6.83 -0.61 6.56
N LEU A 48 6.06 -0.39 7.62
CA LEU A 48 5.09 -1.35 8.13
C LEU A 48 3.73 -0.68 8.34
N ASP A 49 2.67 -1.26 7.80
CA ASP A 49 1.30 -0.79 7.99
C ASP A 49 0.54 -1.57 9.09
N ALA A 50 -0.64 -1.09 9.47
CA ALA A 50 -1.47 -1.71 10.52
C ALA A 50 -2.05 -3.08 10.15
N ASN A 51 -1.90 -3.52 8.90
CA ASN A 51 -2.26 -4.88 8.47
C ASN A 51 -1.05 -5.83 8.52
N ASN A 52 0.08 -5.41 9.09
CA ASN A 52 1.35 -6.12 9.08
C ASN A 52 1.91 -6.35 7.66
N LEU A 53 1.59 -5.46 6.70
CA LEU A 53 2.26 -5.46 5.41
C LEU A 53 3.59 -4.68 5.52
N GLY A 54 4.69 -5.42 5.39
CA GLY A 54 6.03 -4.85 5.26
C GLY A 54 6.37 -4.50 3.81
N LEU A 55 6.94 -3.32 3.60
CA LEU A 55 7.56 -2.92 2.34
C LEU A 55 9.05 -2.67 2.58
N ALA A 56 9.92 -3.12 1.67
CA ALA A 56 11.36 -2.83 1.69
C ALA A 56 11.79 -2.20 0.37
N GLN A 57 12.97 -1.57 0.38
CA GLN A 57 13.55 -1.00 -0.83
C GLN A 57 13.74 -2.09 -1.91
N CYS A 58 13.32 -1.82 -3.15
CA CYS A 58 13.61 -2.65 -4.29
C CYS A 58 14.87 -2.15 -5.00
N LEU A 59 16.00 -2.79 -4.72
CA LEU A 59 17.32 -2.48 -5.28
C LEU A 59 17.90 -3.67 -6.07
N ASP A 60 17.02 -4.45 -6.69
CA ASP A 60 17.37 -5.66 -7.45
C ASP A 60 16.49 -5.78 -8.70
N PHE A 61 17.08 -6.29 -9.80
CA PHE A 61 16.39 -6.42 -11.09
C PHE A 61 15.23 -7.42 -11.11
N VAL A 62 15.12 -8.30 -10.10
CA VAL A 62 13.99 -9.22 -9.94
C VAL A 62 12.71 -8.48 -9.54
N CYS A 63 12.81 -7.49 -8.64
CA CYS A 63 11.65 -6.72 -8.22
C CYS A 63 11.41 -5.49 -9.11
N ASP A 64 12.44 -4.98 -9.77
CA ASP A 64 12.33 -3.93 -10.79
C ASP A 64 13.23 -4.23 -12.00
N PRO A 65 12.71 -4.89 -13.06
CA PRO A 65 13.47 -5.18 -14.27
C PRO A 65 13.98 -3.93 -15.01
N ALA A 66 13.46 -2.75 -14.69
CA ALA A 66 13.83 -1.47 -15.27
C ALA A 66 14.60 -0.57 -14.29
N LEU A 67 15.17 -1.15 -13.21
CA LEU A 67 15.89 -0.41 -12.17
C LEU A 67 16.95 0.53 -12.81
N PRO A 68 16.87 1.85 -12.60
CA PRO A 68 17.61 2.82 -13.39
C PRO A 68 19.02 3.06 -12.82
N VAL A 69 19.86 2.02 -12.78
CA VAL A 69 21.27 2.13 -12.37
C VAL A 69 22.19 2.53 -13.53
N PRO A 70 23.31 3.23 -13.26
CA PRO A 70 24.28 3.61 -14.30
C PRO A 70 24.87 2.45 -15.11
N ASP A 71 25.24 1.33 -14.46
CA ASP A 71 25.73 0.11 -15.09
C ASP A 71 24.97 -1.13 -14.57
N PRO A 72 24.13 -1.77 -15.39
CA PRO A 72 23.36 -2.94 -14.98
C PRO A 72 24.20 -4.22 -14.82
N ASN A 73 25.47 -4.22 -15.22
CA ASN A 73 26.39 -5.35 -15.04
C ASN A 73 27.22 -5.25 -13.75
N GLN A 74 27.08 -4.17 -12.99
CA GLN A 74 27.73 -3.96 -11.70
C GLN A 74 26.73 -4.13 -10.56
N PRO A 75 27.18 -4.48 -9.34
CA PRO A 75 26.32 -4.52 -8.17
C PRO A 75 25.68 -3.14 -7.90
N VAL A 76 24.44 -3.14 -7.42
CA VAL A 76 23.79 -1.92 -6.93
C VAL A 76 24.50 -1.47 -5.66
N SER A 77 25.00 -0.23 -5.65
CA SER A 77 25.84 0.27 -4.55
C SER A 77 25.86 1.80 -4.49
N PHE A 78 25.45 2.36 -3.36
CA PHE A 78 25.49 3.80 -3.11
C PHE A 78 26.93 4.28 -2.82
N PRO A 79 27.37 5.44 -3.34
CA PRO A 79 26.69 6.32 -4.30
C PRO A 79 27.01 5.99 -5.77
N ASN A 80 27.91 5.04 -6.03
CA ASN A 80 28.57 4.93 -7.34
C ASN A 80 27.70 4.28 -8.42
N ASN A 81 26.99 3.19 -8.12
CA ASN A 81 26.12 2.47 -9.05
C ASN A 81 24.75 2.25 -8.41
N PHE A 82 24.07 3.35 -8.13
CA PHE A 82 22.80 3.39 -7.40
C PHE A 82 21.76 4.15 -8.22
N PRO A 83 20.48 3.78 -8.17
CA PRO A 83 19.46 4.45 -8.97
C PRO A 83 19.11 5.82 -8.37
N ASP A 84 18.77 6.78 -9.23
CA ASP A 84 18.29 8.10 -8.81
C ASP A 84 16.86 8.05 -8.21
N GLU A 85 16.11 6.98 -8.54
CA GLU A 85 14.78 6.67 -7.99
C GLU A 85 14.63 5.15 -7.85
N PHE A 86 14.00 4.71 -6.77
CA PHE A 86 13.61 3.32 -6.56
C PHE A 86 12.31 3.25 -5.75
N PHE A 87 11.64 2.10 -5.81
CA PHE A 87 10.36 1.89 -5.13
C PHE A 87 10.48 0.98 -3.92
N TYR A 88 9.61 1.20 -2.93
CA TYR A 88 9.38 0.22 -1.88
C TYR A 88 8.36 -0.81 -2.37
N GLN A 89 8.69 -2.09 -2.24
CA GLN A 89 7.83 -3.19 -2.67
C GLN A 89 7.62 -4.19 -1.54
N ARG A 90 6.62 -5.07 -1.70
CA ARG A 90 6.24 -6.06 -0.68
C ARG A 90 7.45 -6.92 -0.30
N ALA A 91 7.84 -6.82 0.97
CA ALA A 91 8.89 -7.65 1.54
C ALA A 91 8.28 -8.94 2.07
N ILE A 92 8.90 -10.07 1.75
CA ILE A 92 8.61 -11.36 2.39
C ILE A 92 9.91 -11.80 3.05
N ALA A 93 9.97 -11.68 4.37
CA ALA A 93 11.04 -12.24 5.17
C ALA A 93 10.53 -13.52 5.83
N ASN A 94 11.35 -14.56 5.81
CA ASN A 94 11.12 -15.75 6.60
C ASN A 94 12.33 -15.88 7.54
N MET A 95 12.07 -15.96 8.84
CA MET A 95 13.11 -16.30 9.81
C MET A 95 12.71 -17.55 10.58
N THR A 96 13.65 -18.50 10.67
CA THR A 96 13.47 -19.74 11.44
C THR A 96 14.01 -19.53 12.85
N GLY A 97 13.15 -19.65 13.85
CA GLY A 97 13.49 -19.58 15.25
C GLY A 97 14.28 -20.79 15.76
N PRO A 98 14.84 -20.72 16.99
CA PRO A 98 15.63 -21.80 17.60
C PRO A 98 14.92 -23.16 17.66
N ASN A 99 13.58 -23.17 17.65
CA ASN A 99 12.74 -24.37 17.71
C ASN A 99 11.99 -24.67 16.40
N GLY A 100 12.38 -24.05 15.28
CA GLY A 100 11.71 -24.22 13.99
C GLY A 100 10.48 -23.35 13.77
N GLU A 101 10.24 -22.37 14.64
CA GLU A 101 9.14 -21.40 14.46
C GLU A 101 9.43 -20.49 13.26
N THR A 102 8.42 -20.18 12.45
CA THR A 102 8.55 -19.19 11.38
C THR A 102 8.00 -17.87 11.89
N PHE A 103 8.86 -16.86 11.99
CA PHE A 103 8.39 -15.48 12.20
C PHE A 103 8.33 -14.77 10.86
N LEU A 104 7.28 -13.98 10.70
CA LEU A 104 7.04 -13.09 9.56
C LEU A 104 7.51 -11.69 9.92
#